data_AF-A0A3S4X1V7-F1
#
_entry.id   AF-A0A3S4X1V7-F1
#
_cell.length_a   1.000
_cell.length_b   1.000
_cell.length_c   1.000
_cell.angle_alpha   90.00
_cell.angle_beta   90.00
_cell.angle_gamma   90.00
#
_symmetry.space_group_name_H-M   'P 1'
#
loop_
_entity.id
_entity.type
_entity.pdbx_description
1 polymer ?
#
loop_
_entity_poly.entity_id
_entity_poly.type
_entity_poly.pdbx_seq_one_letter_code
_entity_poly.pdbx_strand_id
1 'polypeptide(L)'
;MKLLRNKISNSPMLSGILENAKPYSLINIFFYLVIFALFVISISFIFIFIFLNHAVDGKYTQFLILLTVAVTLLTLIYNIRRHVSEDYCKEAREYLKKAFEVIKPKDGEDRPRNDRFLWLTCARFLKTSERFGEKIIMASHKDMYLEERQYWRVKFHEVIKDFPSEYYAEKPEHLIGHLSSVRSPLAETSLYVIYNFTNWHENYMDPLANYRFSDEEIEEMQIRGPRGLGDLLAAHRELKRKK
;
A
#
# COMPACT_ATOMS: atom_id res chain seq x y z
N MET A 1 12.91 34.27 29.77
CA MET A 1 13.27 32.97 29.14
C MET A 1 12.11 31.97 28.99
N LYS A 2 11.12 31.91 29.91
CA LYS A 2 9.92 31.04 29.76
C LYS A 2 8.93 31.48 28.66
N LEU A 3 8.87 32.76 28.30
CA LEU A 3 7.94 33.30 27.30
C LEU A 3 8.34 33.01 25.84
N LEU A 4 9.61 32.72 25.57
CA LEU A 4 10.10 32.34 24.23
C LEU A 4 9.89 30.85 23.92
N ARG A 5 9.74 30.00 24.95
CA ARG A 5 9.51 28.56 24.79
C ARG A 5 8.06 28.24 24.37
N ASN A 6 7.09 29.03 24.82
CA ASN A 6 5.67 28.86 24.44
C ASN A 6 5.33 29.35 23.03
N LYS A 7 6.15 30.22 22.43
CA LYS A 7 5.88 30.79 21.10
C LYS A 7 6.32 29.88 19.94
N ILE A 8 7.21 28.91 20.21
CA ILE A 8 7.67 27.92 19.22
C ILE A 8 6.75 26.68 19.20
N SER A 9 5.98 26.44 20.26
CA SER A 9 5.04 25.32 20.39
C SER A 9 3.70 25.50 19.67
N ASN A 10 3.34 26.72 19.24
CA ASN A 10 2.00 27.05 18.74
C ASN A 10 2.00 27.54 17.28
N SER A 11 2.99 27.12 16.47
CA SER A 11 2.91 27.31 15.03
C SER A 11 2.26 26.06 14.39
N PRO A 12 0.97 26.11 14.00
CA PRO A 12 0.31 24.98 13.33
C PRO A 12 1.00 24.59 12.00
N MET A 13 1.79 25.51 11.44
CA MET A 13 2.59 25.28 10.24
C MET A 13 3.83 24.43 10.53
N LEU A 14 4.52 24.66 11.65
CA LEU A 14 5.71 23.89 12.04
C LEU A 14 5.34 22.52 12.62
N SER A 15 4.24 22.42 13.36
CA SER A 15 3.72 21.12 13.81
C SER A 15 3.24 20.27 12.63
N GLY A 16 2.57 20.87 11.63
CA GLY A 16 2.18 20.16 10.40
C GLY A 16 3.35 19.74 9.52
N ILE A 17 4.44 20.54 9.46
CA ILE A 17 5.68 20.16 8.77
C ILE A 17 6.43 19.05 9.52
N LEU A 18 6.45 19.07 10.86
CA LEU A 18 7.09 18.04 11.69
C LEU A 18 6.26 16.75 11.80
N GLU A 19 4.93 16.82 11.79
CA GLU A 19 4.04 15.66 11.69
C GLU A 19 4.09 15.01 10.30
N ASN A 20 4.32 15.80 9.24
CA ASN A 20 4.58 15.29 7.89
C ASN A 20 6.03 14.87 7.65
N ALA A 21 6.98 15.29 8.48
CA ALA A 21 8.33 14.75 8.52
C ALA A 21 8.33 13.37 9.21
N LYS A 22 7.54 12.46 8.64
CA LYS A 22 7.45 11.07 9.06
C LYS A 22 8.87 10.48 9.14
N PRO A 23 9.22 9.63 10.12
CA PRO A 23 10.60 9.17 10.34
C PRO A 23 11.25 8.50 9.10
N TYR A 24 10.45 7.91 8.22
CA TYR A 24 10.90 7.37 6.93
C TYR A 24 11.25 8.45 5.89
N SER A 25 10.68 9.65 6.01
CA SER A 25 11.09 10.83 5.24
C SER A 25 12.54 11.19 5.54
N LEU A 26 13.00 11.07 6.80
CA LEU A 26 14.40 11.35 7.14
C LEU A 26 15.36 10.33 6.52
N ILE A 27 15.00 9.04 6.52
CA ILE A 27 15.81 7.99 5.88
C ILE A 27 15.88 8.23 4.36
N ASN A 28 14.77 8.59 3.73
CA ASN A 28 14.76 8.96 2.30
C ASN A 28 15.61 10.20 2.02
N ILE A 29 15.44 11.28 2.81
CA ILE A 29 16.21 12.51 2.67
C ILE A 29 17.71 12.21 2.78
N PHE A 30 18.12 11.45 3.81
CA PHE A 30 19.53 11.11 4.00
C PHE A 30 20.09 10.27 2.85
N PHE A 31 19.33 9.32 2.33
CA PHE A 31 19.71 8.54 1.16
C PHE A 31 19.96 9.42 -0.08
N TYR A 32 19.04 10.35 -0.37
CA TYR A 32 19.20 11.26 -1.51
C TYR A 32 20.33 12.26 -1.29
N LEU A 33 20.58 12.70 -0.06
CA LEU A 33 21.74 13.53 0.27
C LEU A 33 23.06 12.79 0.01
N VAL A 34 23.16 11.50 0.34
CA VAL A 34 24.36 10.70 0.05
C VAL A 34 24.53 10.47 -1.45
N ILE A 35 23.45 10.22 -2.20
CA ILE A 35 23.53 10.16 -3.67
C ILE A 35 23.99 11.50 -4.26
N PHE A 36 23.46 12.61 -3.77
CA PHE A 36 23.86 13.94 -4.22
C PHE A 36 25.34 14.22 -3.90
N ALA A 37 25.80 13.87 -2.69
CA ALA A 37 27.21 14.00 -2.32
C ALA A 37 28.12 13.15 -3.23
N LEU A 38 27.73 11.91 -3.53
CA LEU A 38 28.44 11.05 -4.49
C LEU A 38 28.55 11.72 -5.86
N PHE A 39 27.44 12.26 -6.38
CA PHE A 39 27.40 12.96 -7.65
C PHE A 39 28.35 14.17 -7.67
N VAL A 40 28.34 14.99 -6.62
CA VAL A 40 29.24 16.16 -6.50
C VAL A 40 30.71 15.73 -6.42
N ILE A 41 31.04 14.68 -5.66
CA ILE A 41 32.40 14.14 -5.56
C ILE A 41 32.87 13.64 -6.93
N SER A 42 32.03 12.90 -7.66
CA SER A 42 32.33 12.40 -9.00
C SER A 42 32.56 13.53 -10.01
N ILE A 43 31.73 14.57 -10.02
CA ILE A 43 31.93 15.74 -10.90
C ILE A 43 33.21 16.48 -10.55
N SER A 44 33.46 16.71 -9.26
CA SER A 44 34.67 17.41 -8.80
C SER A 44 35.93 16.65 -9.22
N PHE A 45 35.89 15.32 -9.16
CA PHE A 45 36.98 14.46 -9.64
C PHE A 45 37.24 14.63 -11.13
N ILE A 46 36.19 14.56 -11.95
CA ILE A 46 36.29 14.72 -13.42
C ILE A 46 36.84 16.11 -13.78
N PHE A 47 36.37 17.16 -13.10
CA PHE A 47 36.83 18.53 -13.32
C PHE A 47 38.33 18.67 -13.01
N ILE A 48 38.79 18.17 -11.86
CA ILE A 48 40.21 18.19 -11.49
C ILE A 48 41.05 17.39 -12.50
N PHE A 49 40.57 16.21 -12.91
CA PHE A 49 41.27 15.37 -13.87
C PHE A 49 41.45 16.05 -15.23
N ILE A 50 40.40 16.69 -15.76
CA ILE A 50 40.43 17.33 -17.10
C ILE A 50 41.24 18.63 -17.08
N PHE A 51 41.05 19.50 -16.09
CA PHE A 51 41.59 20.87 -16.11
C PHE A 51 42.94 21.02 -15.41
N LEU A 52 43.26 20.14 -14.45
CA LEU A 52 44.49 20.24 -13.65
C LEU A 52 45.48 19.12 -14.00
N ASN A 53 45.55 18.73 -15.28
CA ASN A 53 46.39 17.69 -15.92
C ASN A 53 47.91 17.64 -15.53
N HIS A 54 48.37 18.48 -14.61
CA HIS A 54 49.74 18.53 -14.06
C HIS A 54 49.85 18.41 -12.53
N ALA A 55 48.74 18.33 -11.78
CA ALA A 55 48.76 18.48 -10.30
C ALA A 55 48.47 17.19 -9.52
N VAL A 56 48.46 16.02 -10.16
CA VAL A 56 47.86 14.81 -9.59
C VAL A 56 48.86 13.69 -9.27
N ASP A 57 50.06 14.04 -8.84
CA ASP A 57 50.89 13.08 -8.11
C ASP A 57 50.38 12.96 -6.66
N GLY A 58 49.83 11.79 -6.33
CA GLY A 58 49.53 11.37 -4.96
C GLY A 58 48.15 11.71 -4.37
N LYS A 59 47.33 12.57 -5.00
CA LYS A 59 45.99 12.96 -4.46
C LYS A 59 44.83 12.04 -4.88
N TYR A 60 45.03 11.15 -5.84
CA TYR A 60 44.02 10.17 -6.29
C TYR A 60 43.58 9.20 -5.17
N THR A 61 44.50 8.83 -4.28
CA THR A 61 44.23 7.92 -3.16
C THR A 61 43.17 8.47 -2.21
N GLN A 62 43.22 9.78 -1.91
CA GLN A 62 42.22 10.45 -1.07
C GLN A 62 40.82 10.43 -1.72
N PHE A 63 40.74 10.65 -3.03
CA PHE A 63 39.49 10.55 -3.78
C PHE A 63 38.92 9.13 -3.76
N LEU A 64 39.77 8.11 -3.97
CA LEU A 64 39.35 6.71 -3.91
C LEU A 64 38.86 6.31 -2.52
N ILE A 65 39.51 6.80 -1.46
CA ILE A 65 39.04 6.60 -0.08
C ILE A 65 37.67 7.23 0.12
N LEU A 66 37.48 8.50 -0.27
CA LEU A 66 36.19 9.19 -0.14
C LEU A 66 35.08 8.51 -0.94
N LEU A 67 35.37 8.07 -2.16
CA LEU A 67 34.43 7.32 -2.99
C LEU A 67 34.04 5.99 -2.32
N THR A 68 35.02 5.24 -1.81
CA THR A 68 34.78 3.96 -1.14
C THR A 68 33.92 4.15 0.12
N VAL A 69 34.23 5.17 0.93
CA VAL A 69 33.44 5.53 2.12
C VAL A 69 32.01 5.89 1.73
N ALA A 70 31.83 6.73 0.70
CA ALA A 70 30.51 7.16 0.26
C ALA A 70 29.68 6.00 -0.33
N VAL A 71 30.29 5.09 -1.11
CA VAL A 71 29.64 3.87 -1.62
C VAL A 71 29.26 2.92 -0.48
N THR A 72 30.13 2.76 0.51
CA THR A 72 29.84 1.94 1.71
C THR A 72 28.68 2.53 2.49
N LEU A 73 28.65 3.85 2.70
CA LEU A 73 27.54 4.54 3.36
C LEU A 73 26.24 4.42 2.57
N LEU A 74 26.28 4.59 1.25
CA LEU A 74 25.11 4.41 0.39
C LEU A 74 24.54 3.00 0.52
N THR A 75 25.41 1.97 0.51
CA THR A 75 25.03 0.57 0.67
C THR A 75 24.38 0.33 2.03
N LEU A 76 24.97 0.87 3.11
CA LEU A 76 24.41 0.78 4.45
C LEU A 76 23.01 1.40 4.53
N ILE A 77 22.83 2.62 4.01
CA ILE A 77 21.55 3.32 4.04
C ILE A 77 20.52 2.60 3.16
N TYR A 78 20.91 2.10 2.00
CA TYR A 78 20.05 1.29 1.15
C TYR A 78 19.54 0.04 1.88
N ASN A 79 20.43 -0.68 2.56
CA ASN A 79 20.06 -1.86 3.34
C ASN A 79 19.09 -1.51 4.48
N ILE A 80 19.33 -0.41 5.21
CA ILE A 80 18.40 0.08 6.24
C ILE A 80 17.03 0.41 5.62
N ARG A 81 16.99 1.14 4.50
CA ARG A 81 15.75 1.46 3.79
C ARG A 81 15.00 0.21 3.38
N ARG A 82 15.72 -0.79 2.85
CA ARG A 82 15.16 -2.06 2.42
C ARG A 82 14.53 -2.81 3.60
N HIS A 83 15.28 -3.00 4.70
CA HIS A 83 14.80 -3.70 5.89
C HIS A 83 13.59 -3.01 6.53
N VAL A 84 13.65 -1.70 6.76
CA VAL A 84 12.52 -0.94 7.31
C VAL A 84 11.28 -1.07 6.42
N SER A 85 11.48 -1.00 5.10
CA SER A 85 10.40 -1.16 4.14
C SER A 85 9.82 -2.58 4.12
N GLU A 86 10.66 -3.59 4.31
CA GLU A 86 10.27 -5.01 4.37
C GLU A 86 9.46 -5.28 5.64
N ASP A 87 9.91 -4.79 6.79
CA ASP A 87 9.20 -4.92 8.07
C ASP A 87 7.80 -4.31 8.00
N TYR A 88 7.68 -3.10 7.45
CA TYR A 88 6.36 -2.48 7.25
C TYR A 88 5.48 -3.25 6.29
N CYS A 89 6.04 -3.80 5.20
CA CYS A 89 5.28 -4.65 4.29
C CYS A 89 4.78 -5.92 4.99
N LYS A 90 5.65 -6.60 5.73
CA LYS A 90 5.31 -7.80 6.50
C LYS A 90 4.20 -7.54 7.51
N GLU A 91 4.32 -6.48 8.32
CA GLU A 91 3.30 -6.10 9.30
C GLU A 91 1.99 -5.74 8.59
N ALA A 92 2.03 -4.95 7.52
CA ALA A 92 0.83 -4.59 6.78
C ALA A 92 0.05 -5.82 6.28
N ARG A 93 0.76 -6.83 5.74
CA ARG A 93 0.17 -8.09 5.27
C ARG A 93 -0.40 -8.93 6.42
N GLU A 94 0.33 -9.02 7.53
CA GLU A 94 -0.12 -9.77 8.70
C GLU A 94 -1.41 -9.20 9.29
N TYR A 95 -1.57 -7.87 9.31
CA TYR A 95 -2.82 -7.24 9.76
C TYR A 95 -4.00 -7.47 8.81
N LEU A 96 -3.78 -7.63 7.50
CA LEU A 96 -4.86 -8.05 6.57
C LEU A 96 -5.35 -9.45 6.90
N LYS A 97 -4.40 -10.38 7.11
CA LYS A 97 -4.70 -11.76 7.50
C LYS A 97 -5.46 -11.81 8.83
N LYS A 98 -4.97 -11.13 9.87
CA LYS A 98 -5.65 -11.03 11.18
C LYS A 98 -7.05 -10.44 11.05
N ALA A 99 -7.22 -9.42 10.22
CA ALA A 99 -8.54 -8.82 9.98
C ALA A 99 -9.52 -9.86 9.41
N PHE A 100 -9.09 -10.66 8.43
CA PHE A 100 -9.92 -11.70 7.85
C PHE A 100 -10.19 -12.85 8.83
N GLU A 101 -9.18 -13.31 9.57
CA GLU A 101 -9.32 -14.39 10.55
C GLU A 101 -10.33 -14.09 11.66
N VAL A 102 -10.45 -12.82 12.05
CA VAL A 102 -11.42 -12.37 13.06
C VAL A 102 -12.85 -12.40 12.54
N ILE A 103 -13.06 -12.10 11.25
CA ILE A 103 -14.39 -11.91 10.67
C ILE A 103 -14.90 -13.12 9.88
N LYS A 104 -14.01 -14.02 9.44
CA LYS A 104 -14.40 -15.18 8.65
C LYS A 104 -15.47 -16.00 9.38
N PRO A 105 -16.47 -16.54 8.64
CA PRO A 105 -17.44 -17.48 9.22
C PRO A 105 -16.71 -18.66 9.88
N LYS A 106 -17.27 -19.19 10.97
CA LYS A 106 -16.79 -20.45 11.54
C LYS A 106 -17.26 -21.63 10.69
N ASP A 107 -16.66 -22.81 10.88
CA ASP A 107 -17.06 -24.02 10.17
C ASP A 107 -18.56 -24.29 10.38
N GLY A 108 -19.30 -24.38 9.27
CA GLY A 108 -20.75 -24.56 9.26
C GLY A 108 -21.58 -23.28 9.26
N GLU A 109 -20.97 -22.10 9.37
CA GLU A 109 -21.65 -20.80 9.21
C GLU A 109 -21.47 -20.27 7.78
N ASP A 110 -22.52 -19.67 7.23
CA ASP A 110 -22.54 -19.08 5.87
C ASP A 110 -22.16 -17.59 5.85
N ARG A 111 -22.11 -16.95 7.02
CA ARG A 111 -21.88 -15.52 7.21
C ARG A 111 -21.06 -15.25 8.47
N PRO A 112 -20.34 -14.11 8.55
CA PRO A 112 -19.68 -13.68 9.77
C PRO A 112 -20.63 -13.63 10.95
N ARG A 113 -20.11 -13.90 12.14
CA ARG A 113 -20.87 -13.68 13.37
C ARG A 113 -21.21 -12.21 13.51
N ASN A 114 -22.45 -11.96 13.86
CA ASN A 114 -22.91 -10.61 14.10
C ASN A 114 -22.55 -10.16 15.52
N ASP A 115 -21.28 -9.79 15.67
CA ASP A 115 -20.68 -9.38 16.93
C ASP A 115 -19.97 -8.04 16.74
N ARG A 116 -20.42 -7.03 17.48
CA ARG A 116 -19.89 -5.67 17.41
C ARG A 116 -18.37 -5.62 17.65
N PHE A 117 -17.84 -6.42 18.58
CA PHE A 117 -16.42 -6.43 18.90
C PHE A 117 -15.59 -7.04 17.78
N LEU A 118 -16.06 -8.12 17.16
CA LEU A 118 -15.37 -8.74 16.01
C LEU A 118 -15.30 -7.78 14.83
N TRP A 119 -16.42 -7.14 14.48
CA TRP A 119 -16.47 -6.17 13.38
C TRP A 119 -15.58 -4.95 13.64
N LEU A 120 -15.60 -4.39 14.86
CA LEU A 120 -14.69 -3.31 15.24
C LEU A 120 -13.22 -3.72 15.20
N THR A 121 -12.91 -4.94 15.66
CA THR A 121 -11.53 -5.46 15.69
C THR A 121 -11.02 -5.66 14.26
N CYS A 122 -11.83 -6.25 13.39
CA CYS A 122 -11.53 -6.39 11.97
C CYS A 122 -11.25 -5.01 11.32
N ALA A 123 -12.15 -4.04 11.51
CA ALA A 123 -11.97 -2.69 10.97
C ALA A 123 -10.68 -2.00 11.47
N ARG A 124 -10.34 -2.17 12.75
CA ARG A 124 -9.09 -1.64 13.32
C ARG A 124 -7.86 -2.30 12.70
N PHE A 125 -7.89 -3.60 12.45
CA PHE A 125 -6.81 -4.31 11.78
C PHE A 125 -6.65 -3.86 10.33
N LEU A 126 -7.74 -3.66 9.58
CA LEU A 126 -7.69 -3.09 8.22
C LEU A 126 -7.04 -1.69 8.21
N LYS A 127 -7.48 -0.78 9.09
CA LYS A 127 -6.87 0.57 9.20
C LYS A 127 -5.42 0.52 9.68
N THR A 128 -5.06 -0.46 10.50
CA THR A 128 -3.67 -0.65 10.95
C THR A 128 -2.78 -1.14 9.80
N SER A 129 -3.28 -2.08 8.99
CA SER A 129 -2.61 -2.52 7.77
C SER A 129 -2.35 -1.34 6.83
N GLU A 130 -3.37 -0.51 6.57
CA GLU A 130 -3.25 0.69 5.72
C GLU A 130 -2.19 1.66 6.24
N ARG A 131 -2.19 1.92 7.56
CA ARG A 131 -1.16 2.75 8.22
C ARG A 131 0.25 2.20 8.09
N PHE A 132 0.45 0.89 8.04
CA PHE A 132 1.75 0.30 7.75
C PHE A 132 2.08 0.37 6.25
N GLY A 133 1.09 0.12 5.40
CA GLY A 133 1.18 0.25 3.95
C GLY A 133 1.64 1.64 3.49
N GLU A 134 1.21 2.71 4.17
CA GLU A 134 1.66 4.09 3.93
C GLU A 134 3.12 4.38 4.30
N LYS A 135 3.77 3.48 5.05
CA LYS A 135 5.16 3.63 5.51
C LYS A 135 6.15 2.81 4.68
N ILE A 136 5.66 1.95 3.78
CA ILE A 136 6.49 1.17 2.88
C ILE A 136 7.24 2.11 1.94
N ILE A 137 8.57 2.03 1.95
CA ILE A 137 9.47 2.97 1.26
C ILE A 137 9.78 2.47 -0.16
N MET A 138 10.03 1.18 -0.32
CA MET A 138 10.44 0.58 -1.58
C MET A 138 9.22 0.29 -2.44
N ALA A 139 9.27 0.72 -3.70
CA ALA A 139 8.19 0.51 -4.67
C ALA A 139 7.85 -0.99 -4.81
N SER A 140 8.85 -1.86 -4.94
CA SER A 140 8.64 -3.31 -5.03
C SER A 140 7.88 -3.89 -3.83
N HIS A 141 8.22 -3.47 -2.60
CA HIS A 141 7.50 -3.89 -1.40
C HIS A 141 6.08 -3.30 -1.35
N LYS A 142 5.89 -2.10 -1.90
CA LYS A 142 4.58 -1.45 -1.99
C LYS A 142 3.68 -2.20 -2.96
N ASP A 143 4.20 -2.61 -4.10
CA ASP A 143 3.49 -3.41 -5.10
C ASP A 143 3.06 -4.76 -4.50
N MET A 144 3.97 -5.44 -3.81
CA MET A 144 3.65 -6.69 -3.09
C MET A 144 2.51 -6.50 -2.08
N TYR A 145 2.51 -5.39 -1.32
CA TYR A 145 1.42 -5.07 -0.40
C TYR A 145 0.10 -4.79 -1.12
N LEU A 146 0.12 -4.08 -2.24
CA LEU A 146 -1.08 -3.79 -3.02
C LEU A 146 -1.71 -5.06 -3.60
N GLU A 147 -0.91 -5.98 -4.13
CA GLU A 147 -1.38 -7.28 -4.62
C GLU A 147 -1.97 -8.13 -3.49
N GLU A 148 -1.30 -8.20 -2.34
CA GLU A 148 -1.84 -8.89 -1.16
C GLU A 148 -3.17 -8.25 -0.71
N ARG A 149 -3.27 -6.92 -0.73
CA ARG A 149 -4.49 -6.20 -0.40
C ARG A 149 -5.64 -6.58 -1.35
N GLN A 150 -5.38 -6.77 -2.64
CA GLN A 150 -6.39 -7.23 -3.59
C GLN A 150 -6.81 -8.68 -3.34
N TYR A 151 -5.86 -9.56 -3.03
CA TYR A 151 -6.18 -10.93 -2.64
C TYR A 151 -7.15 -10.94 -1.45
N TRP A 152 -6.83 -10.19 -0.39
CA TRP A 152 -7.73 -10.11 0.77
C TRP A 152 -9.04 -9.40 0.45
N ARG A 153 -9.06 -8.39 -0.41
CA ARG A 153 -10.31 -7.75 -0.84
C ARG A 153 -11.29 -8.77 -1.39
N VAL A 154 -10.84 -9.66 -2.28
CA VAL A 154 -11.69 -10.71 -2.85
C VAL A 154 -12.16 -11.67 -1.76
N LYS A 155 -11.28 -12.09 -0.84
CA LYS A 155 -11.65 -12.93 0.30
C LYS A 155 -12.70 -12.28 1.20
N PHE A 156 -12.55 -10.99 1.49
CA PHE A 156 -13.57 -10.24 2.20
C PHE A 156 -14.88 -10.16 1.41
N HIS A 157 -14.83 -9.94 0.10
CA HIS A 157 -16.04 -9.89 -0.74
C HIS A 157 -16.79 -11.24 -0.76
N GLU A 158 -16.08 -12.37 -0.72
CA GLU A 158 -16.67 -13.71 -0.64
C GLU A 158 -17.55 -13.89 0.62
N VAL A 159 -17.17 -13.27 1.74
CA VAL A 159 -17.83 -13.45 3.05
C VAL A 159 -18.72 -12.26 3.46
N ILE A 160 -18.40 -11.04 3.04
CA ILE A 160 -19.17 -9.83 3.30
C ILE A 160 -20.12 -9.61 2.12
N LYS A 161 -21.37 -10.00 2.33
CA LYS A 161 -22.42 -9.92 1.31
C LYS A 161 -23.43 -8.83 1.66
N ASP A 162 -24.43 -8.71 0.81
CA ASP A 162 -25.64 -7.96 1.12
C ASP A 162 -26.48 -8.76 2.13
N PHE A 163 -26.39 -8.38 3.41
CA PHE A 163 -27.14 -9.03 4.48
C PHE A 163 -28.45 -8.28 4.74
N PRO A 164 -29.49 -8.95 5.24
CA PRO A 164 -30.73 -8.27 5.59
C PRO A 164 -30.50 -7.24 6.71
N SER A 165 -31.31 -6.17 6.77
CA SER A 165 -31.16 -5.05 7.71
C SER A 165 -31.03 -5.50 9.16
N GLU A 166 -31.79 -6.52 9.55
CA GLU A 166 -31.88 -7.08 10.90
C GLU A 166 -30.57 -7.74 11.34
N TYR A 167 -29.72 -8.11 10.36
CA TYR A 167 -28.35 -8.51 10.65
C TYR A 167 -27.67 -7.34 11.36
N TYR A 168 -27.53 -6.18 10.74
CA TYR A 168 -26.74 -5.07 11.28
C TYR A 168 -27.30 -4.48 12.58
N ALA A 169 -28.62 -4.31 12.65
CA ALA A 169 -29.34 -3.85 13.83
C ALA A 169 -30.79 -4.33 13.80
N GLU A 170 -31.37 -4.71 14.95
CA GLU A 170 -32.78 -5.15 15.01
C GLU A 170 -33.75 -4.03 14.60
N LYS A 171 -33.39 -2.77 14.88
CA LYS A 171 -34.11 -1.57 14.47
C LYS A 171 -33.12 -0.42 14.25
N PRO A 172 -33.42 0.55 13.37
CA PRO A 172 -32.54 1.70 13.12
C PRO A 172 -32.19 2.51 14.37
N GLU A 173 -33.15 2.66 15.31
CA GLU A 173 -32.97 3.44 16.53
C GLU A 173 -31.86 2.87 17.42
N HIS A 174 -31.61 1.56 17.34
CA HIS A 174 -30.58 0.90 18.14
C HIS A 174 -29.16 1.38 17.77
N LEU A 175 -28.94 1.84 16.52
CA LEU A 175 -27.66 2.41 16.10
C LEU A 175 -27.34 3.72 16.82
N ILE A 176 -28.36 4.47 17.26
CA ILE A 176 -28.21 5.73 18.01
C ILE A 176 -27.97 5.41 19.49
N GLY A 177 -28.75 4.49 20.05
CA GLY A 177 -28.63 4.04 21.43
C GLY A 177 -29.34 2.71 21.62
N HIS A 178 -28.73 1.78 22.36
CA HIS A 178 -29.29 0.46 22.60
C HIS A 178 -29.51 0.23 24.10
N LEU A 179 -30.64 -0.41 24.42
CA LEU A 179 -30.93 -0.90 25.76
C LEU A 179 -30.09 -2.15 26.04
N SER A 180 -29.77 -2.43 27.30
CA SER A 180 -29.02 -3.64 27.69
C SER A 180 -29.78 -4.94 27.38
N SER A 181 -31.10 -4.87 27.20
CA SER A 181 -31.96 -5.99 26.82
C SER A 181 -31.93 -6.31 25.32
N VAL A 182 -31.27 -5.48 24.51
CA VAL A 182 -31.16 -5.62 23.05
C VAL A 182 -29.71 -5.95 22.70
N ARG A 183 -29.50 -6.82 21.71
CA ARG A 183 -28.16 -7.12 21.23
C ARG A 183 -27.48 -5.83 20.74
N SER A 184 -26.22 -5.64 21.13
CA SER A 184 -25.45 -4.48 20.68
C SER A 184 -25.32 -4.46 19.15
N PRO A 185 -25.77 -3.41 18.47
CA PRO A 185 -25.72 -3.36 17.01
C PRO A 185 -24.29 -3.20 16.51
N LEU A 186 -24.06 -3.57 15.24
CA LEU A 186 -22.76 -3.36 14.62
C LEU A 186 -22.44 -1.87 14.56
N ALA A 187 -21.17 -1.52 14.71
CA ALA A 187 -20.76 -0.12 14.70
C ALA A 187 -20.71 0.41 13.26
N GLU A 188 -21.36 1.54 12.99
CA GLU A 188 -21.37 2.18 11.67
C GLU A 188 -19.95 2.36 11.10
N THR A 189 -19.01 2.82 11.93
CA THR A 189 -17.60 2.98 11.53
C THR A 189 -16.95 1.67 11.08
N SER A 190 -17.30 0.54 11.71
CA SER A 190 -16.79 -0.76 11.30
C SER A 190 -17.39 -1.24 9.98
N LEU A 191 -18.70 -0.99 9.79
CA LEU A 191 -19.39 -1.28 8.54
C LEU A 191 -18.75 -0.48 7.41
N TYR A 192 -18.60 0.83 7.56
CA TYR A 192 -17.98 1.70 6.57
C TYR A 192 -16.59 1.19 6.17
N VAL A 193 -15.71 0.91 7.13
CA VAL A 193 -14.33 0.46 6.85
C VAL A 193 -14.32 -0.87 6.09
N ILE A 194 -15.13 -1.84 6.52
CA ILE A 194 -15.13 -3.19 5.94
C ILE A 194 -15.77 -3.18 4.54
N TYR A 195 -16.92 -2.53 4.36
CA TYR A 195 -17.58 -2.41 3.04
C TYR A 195 -16.76 -1.56 2.06
N ASN A 196 -16.13 -0.48 2.53
CA ASN A 196 -15.23 0.27 1.65
C ASN A 196 -13.99 -0.54 1.28
N PHE A 197 -13.51 -1.43 2.15
CA PHE A 197 -12.39 -2.32 1.84
C PHE A 197 -12.74 -3.34 0.76
N THR A 198 -13.96 -3.86 0.72
CA THR A 198 -14.41 -4.83 -0.30
C THR A 198 -14.53 -4.23 -1.70
N ASN A 199 -14.80 -2.91 -1.77
CA ASN A 199 -14.96 -2.19 -3.02
C ASN A 199 -13.64 -2.10 -3.81
N TRP A 200 -13.77 -2.04 -5.14
CA TRP A 200 -12.62 -1.81 -6.00
C TRP A 200 -11.93 -0.50 -5.63
N HIS A 201 -10.60 -0.53 -5.50
CA HIS A 201 -9.84 0.66 -5.18
C HIS A 201 -9.51 1.42 -6.47
N GLU A 202 -9.96 2.68 -6.59
CA GLU A 202 -9.78 3.48 -7.81
C GLU A 202 -8.31 3.60 -8.25
N ASN A 203 -7.39 3.78 -7.29
CA ASN A 203 -5.95 3.87 -7.56
C ASN A 203 -5.24 2.52 -7.83
N TYR A 204 -5.94 1.39 -7.82
CA TYR A 204 -5.32 0.11 -8.15
C TYR A 204 -5.32 -0.12 -9.67
N MET A 205 -4.13 -0.27 -10.24
CA MET A 205 -3.93 -0.58 -11.65
C MET A 205 -4.18 -2.08 -11.86
N ASP A 206 -5.27 -2.43 -12.55
CA ASP A 206 -5.57 -3.83 -12.90
C ASP A 206 -4.48 -4.39 -13.83
N PRO A 207 -3.75 -5.45 -13.44
CA PRO A 207 -2.79 -6.11 -14.30
C PRO A 207 -3.40 -6.62 -15.61
N LEU A 208 -4.72 -6.86 -15.65
CA LEU A 208 -5.46 -7.35 -16.82
C LEU A 208 -6.10 -6.22 -17.65
N ALA A 209 -5.88 -4.96 -17.31
CA ALA A 209 -6.53 -3.81 -17.96
C ALA A 209 -6.37 -3.82 -19.49
N ASN A 210 -5.16 -4.16 -19.96
CA ASN A 210 -4.77 -4.10 -21.37
C ASN A 210 -4.75 -5.46 -22.08
N TYR A 211 -5.10 -6.55 -21.40
CA TYR A 211 -5.09 -7.89 -21.99
C TYR A 211 -6.42 -8.19 -22.65
N ARG A 212 -6.43 -8.28 -23.98
CA ARG A 212 -7.60 -8.64 -24.78
C ARG A 212 -7.14 -9.60 -25.86
N PHE A 213 -8.00 -10.53 -26.25
CA PHE A 213 -7.74 -11.36 -27.42
C PHE A 213 -7.55 -10.49 -28.68
N SER A 214 -6.85 -10.95 -29.70
CA SER A 214 -6.87 -10.34 -31.04
C SER A 214 -8.03 -10.91 -31.88
N ASP A 215 -8.27 -10.39 -33.10
CA ASP A 215 -9.31 -10.98 -33.98
C ASP A 215 -8.82 -12.36 -34.49
N GLU A 216 -7.53 -12.49 -34.77
CA GLU A 216 -6.86 -13.72 -35.20
C GLU A 216 -6.90 -14.80 -34.11
N GLU A 217 -6.65 -14.44 -32.84
CA GLU A 217 -6.74 -15.39 -31.72
C GLU A 217 -8.16 -15.93 -31.56
N ILE A 218 -9.18 -15.09 -31.75
CA ILE A 218 -10.59 -15.53 -31.69
C ILE A 218 -10.91 -16.48 -32.84
N GLU A 219 -10.49 -16.15 -34.06
CA GLU A 219 -10.67 -17.01 -35.23
C GLU A 219 -9.96 -18.37 -35.03
N GLU A 220 -8.74 -18.35 -34.50
CA GLU A 220 -8.02 -19.56 -34.18
C GLU A 220 -8.78 -20.42 -33.15
N MET A 221 -9.40 -19.80 -32.13
CA MET A 221 -10.24 -20.51 -31.17
C MET A 221 -11.48 -21.15 -31.80
N GLN A 222 -12.10 -20.53 -32.81
CA GLN A 222 -13.25 -21.10 -33.52
C GLN A 222 -12.85 -22.33 -34.35
N ILE A 223 -11.66 -22.32 -34.94
CA ILE A 223 -11.16 -23.42 -35.77
C ILE A 223 -10.63 -24.56 -34.89
N ARG A 224 -9.69 -24.24 -33.98
CA ARG A 224 -8.86 -25.20 -33.23
C ARG A 224 -9.35 -25.45 -31.81
N GLY A 225 -10.16 -24.57 -31.26
CA GLY A 225 -10.66 -24.63 -29.90
C GLY A 225 -9.92 -23.65 -28.96
N PRO A 226 -10.55 -23.21 -27.86
CA PRO A 226 -11.90 -23.55 -27.39
C PRO A 226 -13.03 -22.87 -28.17
N ARG A 227 -13.78 -23.64 -28.99
CA ARG A 227 -14.70 -23.10 -30.01
C ARG A 227 -15.83 -22.26 -29.42
N GLY A 228 -16.45 -22.75 -28.35
CA GLY A 228 -17.53 -22.02 -27.68
C GLY A 228 -17.10 -20.66 -27.12
N LEU A 229 -15.84 -20.52 -26.67
CA LEU A 229 -15.29 -19.23 -26.26
C LEU A 229 -15.04 -18.33 -27.47
N GLY A 230 -14.46 -18.88 -28.55
CA GLY A 230 -14.25 -18.16 -29.81
C GLY A 230 -15.56 -17.58 -30.36
N ASP A 231 -16.60 -18.40 -30.48
CA ASP A 231 -17.92 -17.99 -30.99
C ASP A 231 -18.54 -16.88 -30.12
N LEU A 232 -18.48 -17.02 -28.79
CA LEU A 232 -18.95 -16.01 -27.86
C LEU A 232 -18.21 -14.68 -28.02
N LEU A 233 -16.88 -14.71 -28.11
CA LEU A 233 -16.06 -13.51 -28.23
C LEU A 233 -16.26 -12.81 -29.57
N ALA A 234 -16.41 -13.58 -30.66
CA ALA A 234 -16.74 -13.04 -31.98
C ALA A 234 -18.09 -12.31 -31.97
N ALA A 235 -19.14 -12.96 -31.42
CA ALA A 235 -20.46 -12.34 -31.27
C ALA A 235 -20.44 -11.08 -30.39
N HIS A 236 -19.70 -11.12 -29.27
CA HIS A 236 -19.52 -9.96 -28.40
C HIS A 236 -18.88 -8.77 -29.14
N ARG A 237 -17.87 -9.02 -29.98
CA ARG A 237 -17.23 -7.96 -30.78
C ARG A 237 -18.18 -7.37 -31.81
N GLU A 238 -18.96 -8.21 -32.48
CA GLU A 238 -19.94 -7.75 -33.44
C GLU A 238 -20.97 -6.81 -32.78
N LEU A 239 -21.45 -7.16 -31.59
CA LEU A 239 -22.34 -6.30 -30.80
C LEU A 239 -21.68 -4.99 -30.39
N LYS A 240 -20.40 -5.02 -29.99
CA LYS A 240 -19.66 -3.82 -29.59
C LYS A 240 -19.42 -2.87 -30.76
N ARG A 241 -19.24 -3.38 -31.99
CA ARG A 241 -19.09 -2.57 -33.22
C ARG A 241 -20.40 -1.90 -33.66
N LYS A 242 -21.55 -2.46 -33.28
CA LYS A 242 -22.89 -1.94 -33.62
C LYS A 242 -23.40 -0.86 -32.65
N LYS A 243 -22.76 -0.70 -31.50
CA LYS A 243 -23.04 0.38 -30.52
C LYS A 243 -22.11 1.55 -30.76
#